data_AF-A0A1Q7UWV1-F1
#
_entry.id   AF-A0A1Q7UWV1-F1
#
_cell.length_a   1.000
_cell.length_b   1.000
_cell.length_c   1.000
_cell.angle_alpha   90.00
_cell.angle_beta   90.00
_cell.angle_gamma   90.00
#
_symmetry.space_group_name_H-M   'P 1'
#
loop_
_entity.id
_entity.type
_entity.pdbx_description
1 polymer ?
#
loop_
_entity_poly.entity_id
_entity_poly.type
_entity_poly.pdbx_seq_one_letter_code
_entity_poly.pdbx_strand_id
1 'polypeptide(L)'
;MVRTTWRKLLSVSIRNLSWIVMLAGLAASGQDLGNPSLFQPGDFVELSRSGCYGECPAYSVRVFEDGDVIWNGKFYVKVRGEKHSRITQETARSLLRRFVAPEFWALNNLYSSGVTDNPTTTIEVRIGGKSKRVSDYAKSAPEFEQSLEDAIDDVVDTHRWRHGDPRTEPLSNIFQDATMPKVGVTSLMRAAVHGDDKGLQDILRMNPKVDAIDSSGWTALMYAETTTSSDSVNLLLKAGADPNHKSFQGDTPLMVSAMSQLFDGDLAEAGANVNAANTDGTTALMILAAKGEGDEVRDALKAGADASLRDNYGRTALDYLRSETTQEALERDWF
;
A
#
# COMPACT_ATOMS: atom_id res chain seq x y z
N MET A 1 -48.22 -41.44 -30.48
CA MET A 1 -48.19 -40.06 -31.00
C MET A 1 -46.95 -39.40 -30.42
N VAL A 2 -45.88 -39.42 -31.22
CA VAL A 2 -44.53 -38.96 -30.91
C VAL A 2 -44.42 -37.49 -31.34
N ARG A 3 -43.86 -36.63 -30.48
CA ARG A 3 -43.11 -35.42 -30.84
C ARG A 3 -42.03 -35.23 -29.76
N THR A 4 -40.79 -35.69 -29.95
CA THR A 4 -39.62 -34.98 -30.57
C THR A 4 -39.21 -33.74 -29.78
N THR A 5 -37.96 -33.44 -29.37
CA THR A 5 -36.62 -33.94 -29.75
C THR A 5 -35.53 -33.28 -28.86
N TRP A 6 -34.53 -34.07 -28.47
CA TRP A 6 -33.08 -33.87 -28.38
C TRP A 6 -32.38 -32.50 -28.57
N ARG A 7 -31.39 -32.25 -27.67
CA ARG A 7 -30.04 -31.64 -27.79
C ARG A 7 -29.69 -30.76 -29.01
N LYS A 8 -29.13 -29.57 -28.75
CA LYS A 8 -28.04 -28.80 -29.45
C LYS A 8 -27.92 -27.44 -28.71
N LEU A 9 -26.81 -26.73 -28.50
CA LEU A 9 -25.36 -26.79 -28.73
C LEU A 9 -24.80 -25.68 -27.81
N LEU A 10 -23.75 -25.93 -27.01
CA LEU A 10 -22.43 -25.29 -27.15
C LEU A 10 -22.43 -23.94 -27.89
N SER A 11 -22.37 -22.84 -27.14
CA SER A 11 -21.46 -21.70 -27.41
C SER A 11 -21.70 -20.55 -26.43
N VAL A 12 -20.98 -20.49 -25.30
CA VAL A 12 -20.57 -19.20 -24.72
C VAL A 12 -19.13 -19.37 -24.23
N SER A 13 -18.22 -18.89 -25.08
CA SER A 13 -16.90 -18.35 -24.80
C SER A 13 -16.05 -18.99 -23.69
N ILE A 14 -15.09 -19.82 -24.11
CA ILE A 14 -13.84 -20.07 -23.37
C ILE A 14 -13.02 -18.77 -23.45
N ARG A 15 -13.29 -17.82 -22.56
CA ARG A 15 -12.37 -16.74 -22.17
C ARG A 15 -12.63 -16.44 -20.70
N ASN A 16 -11.56 -16.37 -19.93
CA ASN A 16 -11.49 -16.09 -18.47
C ASN A 16 -11.50 -17.29 -17.53
N LEU A 17 -10.77 -18.34 -17.87
CA LEU A 17 -10.25 -19.34 -16.91
C LEU A 17 -8.85 -18.97 -16.36
N SER A 18 -8.48 -17.69 -16.32
CA SER A 18 -7.14 -17.26 -15.89
C SER A 18 -7.02 -16.88 -14.42
N TRP A 19 -7.98 -17.26 -13.58
CA TRP A 19 -8.05 -16.82 -12.16
C TRP A 19 -7.98 -17.96 -11.13
N ILE A 20 -7.74 -19.21 -11.54
CA ILE A 20 -7.67 -20.39 -10.63
C ILE A 20 -6.27 -21.02 -10.59
N VAL A 21 -5.19 -20.23 -10.66
CA VAL A 21 -3.82 -20.74 -10.41
C VAL A 21 -3.08 -20.00 -9.29
N MET A 22 -3.58 -18.89 -8.75
CA MET A 22 -2.69 -18.01 -7.97
C MET A 22 -2.58 -18.27 -6.45
N LEU A 23 -3.26 -19.26 -5.86
CA LEU A 23 -3.09 -19.58 -4.42
C LEU A 23 -3.14 -21.08 -4.03
N ALA A 24 -3.10 -22.01 -4.99
CA ALA A 24 -3.02 -23.45 -4.69
C ALA A 24 -2.06 -24.21 -5.64
N GLY A 25 -0.95 -23.56 -6.00
CA GLY A 25 0.09 -24.09 -6.90
C GLY A 25 1.52 -23.88 -6.38
N LEU A 26 1.73 -23.93 -5.07
CA LEU A 26 3.06 -24.00 -4.45
C LEU A 26 3.19 -25.27 -3.59
N ALA A 27 2.56 -26.36 -4.02
CA ALA A 27 3.24 -27.64 -3.97
C ALA A 27 4.06 -27.74 -5.26
N ALA A 28 5.15 -26.97 -5.34
CA ALA A 28 6.21 -27.31 -6.26
C ALA A 28 6.55 -28.76 -5.96
N SER A 29 6.33 -29.65 -6.93
CA SER A 29 6.99 -30.94 -6.96
C SER A 29 8.44 -30.70 -6.53
N GLY A 30 8.86 -31.36 -5.45
CA GLY A 30 10.18 -31.22 -4.83
C GLY A 30 11.31 -31.74 -5.73
N GLN A 31 11.42 -31.19 -6.94
CA GLN A 31 12.37 -31.54 -7.99
C GLN A 31 12.74 -30.30 -8.83
N ASP A 32 12.97 -29.15 -8.21
CA ASP A 32 13.93 -28.16 -8.79
C ASP A 32 14.51 -27.15 -7.78
N LEU A 33 14.29 -27.34 -6.47
CA LEU A 33 14.89 -26.52 -5.42
C LEU A 33 16.40 -26.77 -5.22
N GLY A 34 17.05 -27.42 -6.18
CA GLY A 34 18.39 -27.97 -6.03
C GLY A 34 19.29 -27.84 -7.25
N ASN A 35 19.01 -26.94 -8.20
CA ASN A 35 19.98 -26.62 -9.25
C ASN A 35 20.85 -25.40 -8.87
N PRO A 36 22.05 -25.59 -8.28
CA PRO A 36 22.96 -24.50 -7.95
C PRO A 36 23.49 -23.74 -9.18
N SER A 37 23.15 -24.14 -10.42
CA SER A 37 23.68 -23.57 -11.65
C SER A 37 22.81 -22.53 -12.35
N LEU A 38 21.67 -22.11 -11.78
CA LEU A 38 20.76 -21.19 -12.48
C LEU A 38 21.29 -19.75 -12.54
N PHE A 39 21.93 -19.30 -11.47
CA PHE A 39 22.44 -17.93 -11.35
C PHE A 39 23.97 -17.94 -11.44
N GLN A 40 24.51 -16.97 -12.17
CA GLN A 40 25.95 -16.75 -12.29
C GLN A 40 26.38 -15.64 -11.33
N PRO A 41 27.64 -15.67 -10.82
CA PRO A 41 28.15 -14.60 -9.98
C PRO A 41 27.94 -13.22 -10.59
N GLY A 42 27.33 -12.33 -9.81
CA GLY A 42 27.01 -10.98 -10.20
C GLY A 42 25.68 -10.83 -10.96
N ASP A 43 24.90 -11.89 -11.19
CA ASP A 43 23.50 -11.74 -11.64
C ASP A 43 22.71 -10.85 -10.66
N PHE A 44 21.79 -10.05 -11.19
CA PHE A 44 21.06 -9.06 -10.39
C PHE A 44 19.69 -8.70 -10.97
N VAL A 45 18.87 -8.11 -10.10
CA VAL A 45 17.73 -7.26 -10.48
C VAL A 45 17.93 -5.86 -9.89
N GLU A 46 17.61 -4.84 -10.67
CA GLU A 46 17.60 -3.44 -10.25
C GLU A 46 16.23 -2.83 -10.50
N LEU A 47 15.68 -2.20 -9.46
CA LEU A 47 14.52 -1.34 -9.54
C LEU A 47 14.98 0.11 -9.46
N SER A 48 14.58 0.93 -10.42
CA SER A 48 14.87 2.36 -10.48
C SER A 48 13.57 3.14 -10.56
N ARG A 49 13.43 4.18 -9.73
CA ARG A 49 12.30 5.12 -9.75
C ARG A 49 12.81 6.53 -10.01
N SER A 50 12.29 7.17 -11.06
CA SER A 50 12.61 8.57 -11.36
C SER A 50 11.86 9.52 -10.41
N GLY A 51 12.28 10.78 -10.38
CA GLY A 51 11.47 11.83 -9.78
C GLY A 51 10.28 12.20 -10.66
N CYS A 52 9.44 13.10 -10.15
CA CYS A 52 8.34 13.75 -10.85
C CYS A 52 8.39 15.27 -10.60
N TYR A 53 7.46 16.02 -11.21
CA TYR A 53 7.22 17.42 -10.84
C TYR A 53 6.48 17.47 -9.49
N GLY A 54 7.24 17.30 -8.40
CA GLY A 54 6.70 17.17 -7.05
C GLY A 54 7.68 16.44 -6.12
N GLU A 55 7.14 15.82 -5.06
CA GLU A 55 7.92 15.15 -4.01
C GLU A 55 8.03 13.63 -4.22
N CYS A 56 8.04 13.15 -5.47
CA CYS A 56 8.20 11.72 -5.74
C CYS A 56 9.62 11.23 -5.38
N PRO A 57 9.75 10.21 -4.51
CA PRO A 57 11.03 9.60 -4.16
C PRO A 57 11.78 9.08 -5.38
N ALA A 58 12.99 9.59 -5.60
CA ALA A 58 13.86 9.17 -6.69
C ALA A 58 15.02 8.34 -6.15
N TYR A 59 15.18 7.11 -6.63
CA TYR A 59 16.22 6.18 -6.16
C TYR A 59 16.41 4.99 -7.12
N SER A 60 17.45 4.21 -6.87
CA SER A 60 17.55 2.84 -7.38
C SER A 60 17.96 1.87 -6.28
N VAL A 61 17.55 0.62 -6.44
CA VAL A 61 17.90 -0.48 -5.55
C VAL A 61 18.25 -1.70 -6.38
N ARG A 62 19.43 -2.25 -6.15
CA ARG A 62 19.95 -3.42 -6.86
C ARG A 62 20.18 -4.56 -5.90
N VAL A 63 19.65 -5.72 -6.23
CA VAL A 63 19.80 -6.97 -5.47
C VAL A 63 20.60 -7.96 -6.31
N PHE A 64 21.74 -8.39 -5.79
CA PHE A 64 22.60 -9.40 -6.41
C PHE A 64 22.23 -10.80 -5.94
N GLU A 65 22.56 -11.80 -6.76
CA GLU A 65 22.28 -13.21 -6.47
C GLU A 65 22.88 -13.71 -5.16
N ASP A 66 24.01 -13.14 -4.72
CA ASP A 66 24.71 -13.51 -3.49
C ASP A 66 24.12 -12.87 -2.21
N GLY A 67 23.11 -12.01 -2.38
CA GLY A 67 22.45 -11.31 -1.28
C GLY A 67 22.95 -9.89 -1.04
N ASP A 68 23.96 -9.41 -1.77
CA ASP A 68 24.37 -8.01 -1.67
C ASP A 68 23.28 -7.09 -2.24
N VAL A 69 23.04 -5.98 -1.54
CA VAL A 69 22.03 -4.98 -1.90
C VAL A 69 22.66 -3.61 -1.94
N ILE A 70 22.56 -2.94 -3.08
CA ILE A 70 23.02 -1.56 -3.28
C ILE A 70 21.80 -0.66 -3.44
N TRP A 71 21.59 0.20 -2.45
CA TRP A 71 20.65 1.31 -2.50
C TRP A 71 21.36 2.56 -3.01
N ASN A 72 20.71 3.36 -3.85
CA ASN A 72 21.18 4.68 -4.25
C ASN A 72 20.04 5.70 -4.24
N GLY A 73 19.92 6.45 -3.14
CA GLY A 73 18.89 7.47 -2.95
C GLY A 73 19.25 8.82 -3.57
N LYS A 74 18.32 9.45 -4.28
CA LYS A 74 18.52 10.76 -4.93
C LYS A 74 17.76 11.89 -4.23
N PHE A 75 16.49 12.09 -4.55
CA PHE A 75 15.65 13.18 -4.04
C PHE A 75 14.42 12.60 -3.33
N TYR A 76 13.87 13.36 -2.37
CA TYR A 76 12.68 12.97 -1.59
C TYR A 76 12.76 11.57 -0.95
N VAL A 77 13.96 11.25 -0.44
CA VAL A 77 14.23 10.04 0.33
C VAL A 77 15.00 10.38 1.59
N LYS A 78 14.72 9.66 2.67
CA LYS A 78 15.41 9.81 3.96
C LYS A 78 16.90 9.50 3.85
N VAL A 79 17.25 8.41 3.14
CA VAL A 79 18.63 7.95 3.00
C VAL A 79 19.16 8.26 1.60
N ARG A 80 20.01 9.29 1.49
CA ARG A 80 20.62 9.73 0.22
C ARG A 80 21.97 9.08 -0.05
N GLY A 81 22.30 9.01 -1.33
CA GLY A 81 23.54 8.44 -1.85
C GLY A 81 23.56 6.91 -1.81
N GLU A 82 24.71 6.36 -2.17
CA GLU A 82 24.92 4.92 -2.17
C GLU A 82 25.01 4.37 -0.74
N LYS A 83 24.30 3.28 -0.49
CA LYS A 83 24.36 2.48 0.73
C LYS A 83 24.36 1.01 0.39
N HIS A 84 25.12 0.27 1.16
CA HIS A 84 25.26 -1.17 1.01
C HIS A 84 24.55 -1.83 2.19
N SER A 85 23.80 -2.88 1.88
CA SER A 85 23.20 -3.77 2.87
C SER A 85 23.22 -5.19 2.33
N ARG A 86 22.73 -6.14 3.12
CA ARG A 86 22.74 -7.55 2.74
C ARG A 86 21.45 -8.22 3.19
N ILE A 87 20.94 -9.09 2.32
CA ILE A 87 19.89 -10.07 2.62
C ILE A 87 20.49 -11.48 2.50
N THR A 88 19.74 -12.51 2.88
CA THR A 88 20.25 -13.87 2.69
C THR A 88 20.32 -14.21 1.20
N GLN A 89 21.33 -14.98 0.80
CA GLN A 89 21.45 -15.47 -0.57
C GLN A 89 20.19 -16.23 -1.01
N GLU A 90 19.56 -16.97 -0.12
CA GLU A 90 18.32 -17.69 -0.40
C GLU A 90 17.18 -16.74 -0.74
N THR A 91 16.99 -15.67 0.05
CA THR A 91 16.02 -14.61 -0.22
C THR A 91 16.29 -13.95 -1.57
N ALA A 92 17.53 -13.57 -1.84
CA ALA A 92 17.91 -12.93 -3.10
C ALA A 92 17.63 -13.84 -4.30
N ARG A 93 18.07 -15.10 -4.27
CA ARG A 93 17.81 -16.07 -5.34
C ARG A 93 16.32 -16.37 -5.51
N SER A 94 15.54 -16.39 -4.42
CA SER A 94 14.08 -16.51 -4.48
C SER A 94 13.45 -15.34 -5.24
N LEU A 95 13.88 -14.10 -4.97
CA LEU A 95 13.47 -12.91 -5.70
C LEU A 95 13.86 -13.01 -7.19
N LEU A 96 15.13 -13.31 -7.49
CA LEU A 96 15.63 -13.39 -8.87
C LEU A 96 14.88 -14.45 -9.71
N ARG A 97 14.43 -15.56 -9.11
CA ARG A 97 13.63 -16.59 -9.81
C ARG A 97 12.34 -16.03 -10.42
N ARG A 98 11.73 -14.99 -9.83
CA ARG A 98 10.53 -14.35 -10.38
C ARG A 98 10.78 -13.70 -11.74
N PHE A 99 12.03 -13.34 -12.02
CA PHE A 99 12.47 -12.73 -13.29
C PHE A 99 12.97 -13.75 -14.32
N VAL A 100 12.99 -15.04 -13.98
CA VAL A 100 13.23 -16.14 -14.94
C VAL A 100 11.93 -16.54 -15.65
N ALA A 101 10.78 -16.16 -15.10
CA ALA A 101 9.45 -16.48 -15.62
C ALA A 101 9.27 -16.00 -17.08
N PRO A 102 8.79 -16.86 -18.01
CA PRO A 102 8.55 -16.48 -19.41
C PRO A 102 7.68 -15.23 -19.57
N GLU A 103 6.74 -15.01 -18.65
CA GLU A 103 5.84 -13.87 -18.58
C GLU A 103 6.62 -12.55 -18.50
N PHE A 104 7.68 -12.48 -17.68
CA PHE A 104 8.55 -11.31 -17.60
C PHE A 104 9.26 -11.06 -18.92
N TRP A 105 9.79 -12.11 -19.55
CA TRP A 105 10.47 -12.00 -20.84
C TRP A 105 9.52 -11.67 -22.00
N ALA A 106 8.22 -11.89 -21.85
CA ALA A 106 7.17 -11.50 -22.80
C ALA A 106 6.68 -10.05 -22.65
N LEU A 107 6.95 -9.36 -21.53
CA LEU A 107 6.59 -7.95 -21.35
C LEU A 107 7.19 -7.05 -22.43
N ASN A 108 6.52 -5.93 -22.74
CA ASN A 108 7.12 -4.88 -23.56
C ASN A 108 8.27 -4.22 -22.79
N ASN A 109 9.23 -3.67 -23.53
CA ASN A 109 10.34 -2.93 -22.90
C ASN A 109 9.90 -1.55 -22.37
N LEU A 110 8.83 -0.99 -22.91
CA LEU A 110 8.30 0.31 -22.52
C LEU A 110 6.77 0.27 -22.52
N TYR A 111 6.20 0.71 -21.42
CA TYR A 111 4.80 1.06 -21.26
C TYR A 111 4.70 2.56 -21.00
N SER A 112 3.75 3.22 -21.65
CA SER A 112 3.55 4.66 -21.50
C SER A 112 2.07 5.02 -21.48
N SER A 113 1.78 6.18 -20.89
CA SER A 113 0.45 6.75 -20.82
C SER A 113 0.48 8.25 -21.17
N GLY A 114 -0.67 8.81 -21.52
CA GLY A 114 -0.83 10.21 -21.93
C GLY A 114 -0.91 11.20 -20.75
N VAL A 115 -0.12 11.00 -19.69
CA VAL A 115 0.01 11.95 -18.57
C VAL A 115 1.40 12.58 -18.59
N THR A 116 1.62 13.69 -17.88
CA THR A 116 2.88 14.47 -18.00
C THR A 116 3.76 14.49 -16.75
N ASP A 117 3.25 14.13 -15.56
CA ASP A 117 3.93 14.44 -14.29
C ASP A 117 4.05 13.25 -13.32
N ASN A 118 4.15 12.02 -13.85
CA ASN A 118 4.39 10.83 -13.03
C ASN A 118 5.85 10.37 -13.04
N PRO A 119 6.32 9.65 -11.99
CA PRO A 119 7.60 8.98 -12.05
C PRO A 119 7.56 7.80 -13.03
N THR A 120 8.68 7.53 -13.67
CA THR A 120 8.95 6.29 -14.39
C THR A 120 9.55 5.28 -13.42
N THR A 121 8.99 4.08 -13.37
CA THR A 121 9.62 2.93 -12.76
C THR A 121 10.33 2.10 -13.82
N THR A 122 11.47 1.50 -13.50
CA THR A 122 12.22 0.66 -14.43
C THR A 122 12.81 -0.52 -13.69
N ILE A 123 12.50 -1.71 -14.19
CA ILE A 123 13.13 -2.97 -13.78
C ILE A 123 14.19 -3.33 -14.82
N GLU A 124 15.43 -3.50 -14.36
CA GLU A 124 16.53 -4.03 -15.14
C GLU A 124 17.01 -5.34 -14.53
N VAL A 125 17.15 -6.38 -15.35
CA VAL A 125 17.66 -7.68 -14.91
C VAL A 125 18.87 -8.08 -15.73
N ARG A 126 19.80 -8.76 -15.08
CA ARG A 126 20.84 -9.55 -15.73
C ARG A 126 20.92 -10.91 -15.06
N ILE A 127 20.51 -11.95 -15.78
CA ILE A 127 20.44 -13.33 -15.28
C ILE A 127 20.97 -14.28 -16.36
N GLY A 128 21.96 -15.12 -16.01
CA GLY A 128 22.50 -16.14 -16.91
C GLY A 128 23.05 -15.58 -18.23
N GLY A 129 23.67 -14.40 -18.17
CA GLY A 129 24.21 -13.69 -19.35
C GLY A 129 23.17 -13.02 -20.26
N LYS A 130 21.87 -13.11 -19.95
CA LYS A 130 20.81 -12.36 -20.63
C LYS A 130 20.46 -11.12 -19.84
N SER A 131 20.03 -10.06 -20.53
CA SER A 131 19.51 -8.85 -19.89
C SER A 131 18.18 -8.42 -20.48
N LYS A 132 17.37 -7.77 -19.66
CA LYS A 132 16.13 -7.11 -20.08
C LYS A 132 15.89 -5.88 -19.23
N ARG A 133 15.32 -4.86 -19.86
CA ARG A 133 14.83 -3.64 -19.22
C ARG A 133 13.35 -3.46 -19.55
N VAL A 134 12.54 -3.27 -18.53
CA VAL A 134 11.12 -2.91 -18.63
C VAL A 134 10.95 -1.58 -17.93
N SER A 135 10.41 -0.59 -18.63
CA SER A 135 10.10 0.72 -18.07
C SER A 135 8.59 0.94 -18.10
N ASP A 136 8.02 1.29 -16.95
CA ASP A 136 6.63 1.67 -16.80
C ASP A 136 6.53 3.16 -16.44
N TYR A 137 5.76 3.89 -17.24
CA TYR A 137 5.38 5.26 -16.94
C TYR A 137 3.92 5.32 -16.52
N ALA A 138 3.67 5.84 -15.32
CA ALA A 138 2.32 6.08 -14.79
C ALA A 138 1.45 4.82 -14.62
N LYS A 139 2.03 3.73 -14.07
CA LYS A 139 1.30 2.47 -13.78
C LYS A 139 0.57 1.90 -15.02
N SER A 140 1.17 2.07 -16.19
CA SER A 140 0.62 1.64 -17.48
C SER A 140 0.98 0.20 -17.84
N ALA A 141 1.93 -0.40 -17.12
CA ALA A 141 2.28 -1.79 -17.27
C ALA A 141 1.21 -2.71 -16.64
N PRO A 142 1.08 -3.96 -17.12
CA PRO A 142 0.18 -4.95 -16.54
C PRO A 142 0.46 -5.21 -15.06
N GLU A 143 -0.56 -5.57 -14.30
CA GLU A 143 -0.48 -5.86 -12.86
C GLU A 143 0.63 -6.86 -12.49
N PHE A 144 0.93 -7.83 -13.37
CA PHE A 144 2.05 -8.76 -13.18
C PHE A 144 3.39 -8.04 -12.99
N GLU A 145 3.67 -6.98 -13.75
CA GLU A 145 4.91 -6.20 -13.63
C GLU A 145 4.95 -5.44 -12.29
N GLN A 146 3.85 -4.81 -11.91
CA GLN A 146 3.72 -4.13 -10.61
C GLN A 146 3.97 -5.11 -9.45
N SER A 147 3.48 -6.35 -9.56
CA SER A 147 3.74 -7.40 -8.57
C SER A 147 5.22 -7.81 -8.44
N LEU A 148 6.04 -7.53 -9.46
CA LEU A 148 7.49 -7.70 -9.43
C LEU A 148 8.17 -6.52 -8.75
N GLU A 149 7.72 -5.29 -9.00
CA GLU A 149 8.19 -4.10 -8.27
C GLU A 149 7.98 -4.28 -6.76
N ASP A 150 6.76 -4.64 -6.37
CA ASP A 150 6.41 -4.81 -4.96
C ASP A 150 7.24 -5.89 -4.29
N ALA A 151 7.58 -6.96 -5.01
CA ALA A 151 8.42 -8.01 -4.45
C ALA A 151 9.86 -7.55 -4.22
N ILE A 152 10.40 -6.64 -5.05
CA ILE A 152 11.69 -6.01 -4.79
C ILE A 152 11.57 -5.11 -3.57
N ASP A 153 10.51 -4.31 -3.47
CA ASP A 153 10.26 -3.42 -2.34
C ASP A 153 10.12 -4.15 -1.01
N ASP A 154 9.36 -5.25 -0.99
CA ASP A 154 9.14 -6.10 0.17
C ASP A 154 10.44 -6.78 0.63
N VAL A 155 11.22 -7.32 -0.31
CA VAL A 155 12.47 -8.03 0.00
C VAL A 155 13.54 -7.09 0.53
N VAL A 156 13.63 -5.87 0.00
CA VAL A 156 14.66 -4.90 0.38
C VAL A 156 14.19 -3.94 1.49
N ASP A 157 12.90 -3.94 1.79
CA ASP A 157 12.24 -2.96 2.65
C ASP A 157 12.57 -1.54 2.18
N THR A 158 12.25 -1.20 0.93
CA THR A 158 12.59 0.12 0.36
C THR A 158 11.93 1.27 1.10
N HIS A 159 10.83 1.01 1.80
CA HIS A 159 10.12 1.96 2.64
C HIS A 159 11.07 2.56 3.69
N ARG A 160 11.88 1.74 4.39
CA ARG A 160 12.81 2.26 5.42
C ARG A 160 13.86 3.25 4.90
N TRP A 161 14.25 3.09 3.64
CA TRP A 161 15.25 3.95 3.01
C TRP A 161 14.66 5.27 2.55
N ARG A 162 13.36 5.27 2.22
CA ARG A 162 12.61 6.44 1.79
C ARG A 162 12.11 7.26 2.96
N HIS A 163 11.66 6.61 4.03
CA HIS A 163 10.86 7.26 5.06
C HIS A 163 11.42 7.10 6.47
N GLY A 164 11.84 5.89 6.86
CA GLY A 164 12.40 5.62 8.19
C GLY A 164 11.84 4.33 8.78
N ASP A 165 11.86 4.19 10.10
CA ASP A 165 11.28 3.00 10.73
C ASP A 165 9.74 3.10 10.73
N PRO A 166 9.03 2.22 10.00
CA PRO A 166 7.57 2.27 9.88
C PRO A 166 6.83 2.15 11.21
N ARG A 167 7.46 1.57 12.22
CA ARG A 167 6.84 1.39 13.54
C ARG A 167 6.78 2.68 14.33
N THR A 168 7.48 3.72 13.89
CA THR A 168 7.61 5.02 14.56
C THR A 168 7.16 6.19 13.69
N GLU A 169 6.49 5.91 12.58
CA GLU A 169 6.05 6.93 11.64
C GLU A 169 4.79 7.65 12.12
N PRO A 170 4.80 8.98 12.17
CA PRO A 170 3.61 9.71 12.58
C PRO A 170 2.53 9.62 11.50
N LEU A 171 1.28 9.64 11.96
CA LEU A 171 0.09 9.59 11.12
C LEU A 171 0.03 10.69 10.04
N SER A 172 0.79 11.79 10.19
CA SER A 172 0.95 12.82 9.15
C SER A 172 1.50 12.29 7.82
N ASN A 173 2.10 11.09 7.81
CA ASN A 173 2.65 10.43 6.62
C ASN A 173 1.69 9.46 5.94
N ILE A 174 0.42 9.45 6.36
CA ILE A 174 -0.69 8.64 5.84
C ILE A 174 -0.64 8.40 4.33
N PHE A 175 -0.43 9.43 3.51
CA PHE A 175 -0.41 9.26 2.05
C PHE A 175 0.76 8.43 1.54
N GLN A 176 1.94 8.55 2.15
CA GLN A 176 3.08 7.70 1.80
C GLN A 176 2.80 6.26 2.23
N ASP A 177 2.26 6.05 3.43
CA ASP A 177 1.93 4.71 3.94
C ASP A 177 0.82 4.02 3.14
N ALA A 178 -0.16 4.81 2.69
CA ALA A 178 -1.29 4.33 1.91
C ALA A 178 -0.88 3.95 0.48
N THR A 179 -0.09 4.80 -0.18
CA THR A 179 0.08 4.73 -1.64
C THR A 179 1.42 4.16 -2.09
N MET A 180 2.39 4.06 -1.17
CA MET A 180 3.72 3.58 -1.50
C MET A 180 3.98 2.14 -1.02
N PRO A 181 4.84 1.39 -1.73
CA PRO A 181 5.17 0.01 -1.34
C PRO A 181 5.73 -0.07 0.08
N LYS A 182 5.26 -1.04 0.86
CA LYS A 182 5.64 -1.24 2.25
C LYS A 182 5.55 -2.71 2.60
N VAL A 183 6.48 -3.18 3.42
CA VAL A 183 6.57 -4.60 3.79
C VAL A 183 5.26 -5.03 4.46
N GLY A 184 4.70 -6.15 3.99
CA GLY A 184 3.49 -6.75 4.56
C GLY A 184 2.17 -6.21 4.02
N VAL A 185 2.21 -5.28 3.06
CA VAL A 185 1.01 -4.82 2.35
C VAL A 185 0.39 -5.99 1.57
N THR A 186 -0.84 -6.35 1.94
CA THR A 186 -1.59 -7.45 1.31
C THR A 186 -2.35 -6.99 0.07
N SER A 187 -2.81 -7.93 -0.77
CA SER A 187 -3.71 -7.60 -1.88
C SER A 187 -5.02 -6.96 -1.42
N LEU A 188 -5.52 -7.34 -0.23
CA LEU A 188 -6.73 -6.74 0.36
C LEU A 188 -6.51 -5.26 0.69
N MET A 189 -5.35 -4.90 1.26
CA MET A 189 -4.97 -3.50 1.53
C MET A 189 -4.84 -2.68 0.24
N ARG A 190 -4.27 -3.26 -0.81
CA ARG A 190 -4.17 -2.58 -2.11
C ARG A 190 -5.52 -2.33 -2.77
N ALA A 191 -6.42 -3.31 -2.70
CA ALA A 191 -7.78 -3.13 -3.19
C ALA A 191 -8.50 -2.01 -2.40
N ALA A 192 -8.32 -1.99 -1.07
CA ALA A 192 -8.92 -0.99 -0.19
C ALA A 192 -8.45 0.44 -0.50
N VAL A 193 -7.14 0.67 -0.64
CA VAL A 193 -6.61 2.02 -0.93
C VAL A 193 -6.94 2.53 -2.33
N HIS A 194 -7.30 1.63 -3.24
CA HIS A 194 -7.72 2.00 -4.58
C HIS A 194 -9.24 2.13 -4.72
N GLY A 195 -10.00 1.86 -3.65
CA GLY A 195 -11.46 1.78 -3.72
C GLY A 195 -11.94 0.74 -4.74
N ASP A 196 -11.16 -0.31 -4.99
CA ASP A 196 -11.54 -1.41 -5.89
C ASP A 196 -12.51 -2.35 -5.16
N ASP A 197 -13.75 -1.89 -4.98
CA ASP A 197 -14.77 -2.62 -4.21
C ASP A 197 -15.03 -4.01 -4.79
N LYS A 198 -14.88 -4.19 -6.11
CA LYS A 198 -15.03 -5.47 -6.78
C LYS A 198 -13.86 -6.41 -6.47
N GLY A 199 -12.63 -5.94 -6.62
CA GLY A 199 -11.44 -6.70 -6.25
C GLY A 199 -11.44 -7.05 -4.76
N LEU A 200 -11.85 -6.11 -3.91
CA LEU A 200 -12.04 -6.31 -2.49
C LEU A 200 -13.05 -7.43 -2.20
N GLN A 201 -14.23 -7.40 -2.83
CA GLN A 201 -15.23 -8.47 -2.71
C GLN A 201 -14.70 -9.84 -3.17
N ASP A 202 -14.00 -9.89 -4.30
CA ASP A 202 -13.45 -11.12 -4.84
C ASP A 202 -12.36 -11.70 -3.93
N ILE A 203 -11.53 -10.85 -3.32
CA ILE A 203 -10.52 -11.24 -2.33
C ILE A 203 -11.19 -11.74 -1.04
N LEU A 204 -12.18 -11.01 -0.52
CA LEU A 204 -12.89 -11.39 0.71
C LEU A 204 -13.60 -12.75 0.59
N ARG A 205 -14.09 -13.13 -0.60
CA ARG A 205 -14.66 -14.48 -0.86
C ARG A 205 -13.66 -15.62 -0.66
N MET A 206 -12.36 -15.35 -0.74
CA MET A 206 -11.31 -16.32 -0.44
C MET A 206 -11.04 -16.47 1.07
N ASN A 207 -11.81 -15.76 1.92
CA ASN A 207 -11.69 -15.76 3.38
C ASN A 207 -10.25 -15.44 3.87
N PRO A 208 -9.66 -14.30 3.45
CA PRO A 208 -8.34 -13.89 3.90
C PRO A 208 -8.37 -13.54 5.39
N LYS A 209 -7.19 -13.41 6.00
CA LYS A 209 -7.07 -12.74 7.30
C LYS A 209 -7.33 -11.23 7.11
N VAL A 210 -8.54 -10.79 7.43
CA VAL A 210 -8.99 -9.39 7.22
C VAL A 210 -8.13 -8.39 7.98
N ASP A 211 -7.83 -8.68 9.26
CA ASP A 211 -6.92 -7.87 10.09
C ASP A 211 -5.45 -8.34 9.97
N ALA A 212 -5.02 -8.70 8.76
CA ALA A 212 -3.59 -8.74 8.48
C ALA A 212 -3.02 -7.32 8.63
N ILE A 213 -1.75 -7.21 9.03
CA ILE A 213 -1.08 -5.93 9.23
C ILE A 213 0.19 -5.83 8.39
N ASP A 214 0.49 -4.61 7.95
CA ASP A 214 1.76 -4.26 7.34
C ASP A 214 2.85 -3.95 8.40
N SER A 215 4.00 -3.41 7.96
CA SER A 215 5.11 -3.05 8.85
C SER A 215 4.89 -1.82 9.74
N SER A 216 3.82 -1.04 9.53
CA SER A 216 3.33 0.01 10.45
C SER A 216 2.22 -0.46 11.37
N GLY A 217 1.74 -1.69 11.19
CA GLY A 217 0.60 -2.19 11.92
C GLY A 217 -0.74 -1.76 11.31
N TRP A 218 -0.78 -1.30 10.05
CA TRP A 218 -2.01 -0.88 9.39
C TRP A 218 -2.78 -2.07 8.82
N THR A 219 -4.11 -2.04 8.92
CA THR A 219 -5.02 -3.05 8.34
C THR A 219 -5.64 -2.54 7.05
N ALA A 220 -6.29 -3.43 6.28
CA ALA A 220 -7.04 -3.02 5.10
C ALA A 220 -8.11 -1.95 5.40
N LEU A 221 -8.72 -1.98 6.60
CA LEU A 221 -9.68 -0.97 7.02
C LEU A 221 -9.02 0.41 7.13
N MET A 222 -7.84 0.52 7.73
CA MET A 222 -7.08 1.78 7.76
C MET A 222 -6.72 2.28 6.36
N TYR A 223 -6.35 1.39 5.44
CA TYR A 223 -6.10 1.78 4.04
C TYR A 223 -7.37 2.33 3.35
N ALA A 224 -8.55 1.76 3.62
CA ALA A 224 -9.82 2.23 3.06
C ALA A 224 -10.16 3.66 3.51
N GLU A 225 -9.87 4.02 4.76
CA GLU A 225 -10.09 5.37 5.34
C GLU A 225 -9.24 6.48 4.71
N THR A 226 -8.23 6.12 3.91
CA THR A 226 -7.45 7.10 3.13
C THR A 226 -8.14 7.49 1.81
N THR A 227 -9.27 6.85 1.53
CA THR A 227 -10.10 7.06 0.34
C THR A 227 -11.47 7.60 0.75
N THR A 228 -12.24 8.09 -0.21
CA THR A 228 -13.64 8.49 0.03
C THR A 228 -14.63 7.35 -0.23
N SER A 229 -14.18 6.09 -0.34
CA SER A 229 -15.06 4.95 -0.66
C SER A 229 -15.67 4.34 0.59
N SER A 230 -16.88 4.78 0.94
CA SER A 230 -17.68 4.16 2.01
C SER A 230 -18.02 2.68 1.73
N ASP A 231 -18.06 2.27 0.46
CA ASP A 231 -18.35 0.87 0.09
C ASP A 231 -17.23 -0.08 0.55
N SER A 232 -15.96 0.31 0.38
CA SER A 232 -14.81 -0.46 0.84
C SER A 232 -14.79 -0.63 2.36
N VAL A 233 -15.06 0.44 3.12
CA VAL A 233 -15.18 0.42 4.58
C VAL A 233 -16.27 -0.56 5.01
N ASN A 234 -17.47 -0.43 4.44
CA ASN A 234 -18.62 -1.29 4.74
C ASN A 234 -18.38 -2.77 4.40
N LEU A 235 -17.68 -3.06 3.31
CA LEU A 235 -17.33 -4.43 2.93
C LEU A 235 -16.37 -5.06 3.96
N LEU A 236 -15.36 -4.32 4.40
CA LEU A 236 -14.38 -4.79 5.39
C LEU A 236 -15.02 -5.00 6.76
N LEU A 237 -15.86 -4.06 7.22
CA LEU A 237 -16.61 -4.21 8.48
C LEU A 237 -17.54 -5.43 8.45
N LYS A 238 -18.27 -5.66 7.34
CA LYS A 238 -19.11 -6.86 7.17
C LYS A 238 -18.29 -8.15 7.13
N ALA A 239 -17.04 -8.09 6.67
CA ALA A 239 -16.11 -9.21 6.72
C ALA A 239 -15.45 -9.41 8.09
N GLY A 240 -15.78 -8.57 9.08
CA GLY A 240 -15.32 -8.69 10.46
C GLY A 240 -14.00 -7.96 10.76
N ALA A 241 -13.63 -6.95 9.96
CA ALA A 241 -12.52 -6.07 10.29
C ALA A 241 -12.75 -5.39 11.65
N ASP A 242 -11.70 -5.26 12.47
CA ASP A 242 -11.79 -4.59 13.77
C ASP A 242 -11.75 -3.06 13.62
N PRO A 243 -12.86 -2.33 13.90
CA PRO A 243 -12.89 -0.87 13.83
C PRO A 243 -12.04 -0.19 14.92
N ASN A 244 -11.55 -0.95 15.92
CA ASN A 244 -10.72 -0.48 17.02
C ASN A 244 -9.25 -0.90 16.92
N HIS A 245 -8.84 -1.52 15.81
CA HIS A 245 -7.45 -1.92 15.61
C HIS A 245 -6.51 -0.72 15.78
N LYS A 246 -5.31 -0.96 16.33
CA LYS A 246 -4.30 0.08 16.56
C LYS A 246 -3.03 -0.20 15.77
N SER A 247 -2.55 0.81 15.06
CA SER A 247 -1.21 0.82 14.45
C SER A 247 -0.12 0.70 15.53
N PHE A 248 1.14 0.57 15.15
CA PHE A 248 2.24 0.59 16.13
C PHE A 248 2.41 1.95 16.83
N GLN A 249 1.90 3.04 16.25
CA GLN A 249 1.78 4.36 16.92
C GLN A 249 0.43 4.54 17.63
N GLY A 250 -0.38 3.49 17.70
CA GLY A 250 -1.66 3.52 18.41
C GLY A 250 -2.80 4.21 17.66
N ASP A 251 -2.60 4.56 16.38
CA ASP A 251 -3.62 5.19 15.55
C ASP A 251 -4.73 4.20 15.23
N THR A 252 -5.97 4.67 15.24
CA THR A 252 -7.17 3.87 14.90
C THR A 252 -7.69 4.21 13.51
N PRO A 253 -8.54 3.37 12.87
CA PRO A 253 -9.17 3.71 11.60
C PRO A 253 -9.87 5.09 11.64
N LEU A 254 -10.55 5.42 12.73
CA LEU A 254 -11.20 6.72 12.88
C LEU A 254 -10.22 7.91 12.92
N MET A 255 -9.00 7.73 13.43
CA MET A 255 -7.95 8.77 13.36
C MET A 255 -7.39 8.90 11.95
N VAL A 256 -7.28 7.79 11.21
CA VAL A 256 -6.88 7.79 9.79
C VAL A 256 -7.93 8.56 8.98
N SER A 257 -9.22 8.28 9.20
CA SER A 257 -10.34 9.03 8.61
C SER A 257 -10.24 10.54 8.91
N ALA A 258 -10.00 10.89 10.18
CA ALA A 258 -9.85 12.28 10.61
C ALA A 258 -8.68 12.99 9.91
N MET A 259 -7.57 12.29 9.65
CA MET A 259 -6.43 12.84 8.90
C MET A 259 -6.75 13.06 7.42
N SER A 260 -7.64 12.25 6.86
CA SER A 260 -8.27 12.45 5.56
C SER A 260 -9.37 13.53 5.58
N GLN A 261 -9.53 14.26 6.69
CA GLN A 261 -10.52 15.33 6.90
C GLN A 261 -11.97 14.84 6.95
N LEU A 262 -12.20 13.60 7.40
CA LEU A 262 -13.54 13.01 7.53
C LEU A 262 -13.76 12.40 8.91
N PHE A 263 -15.00 12.41 9.38
CA PHE A 263 -15.47 11.58 10.47
C PHE A 263 -16.32 10.44 9.89
N ASP A 264 -15.77 9.24 9.84
CA ASP A 264 -16.53 8.08 9.37
C ASP A 264 -17.56 7.61 10.42
N GLY A 265 -18.83 7.89 10.14
CA GLY A 265 -19.96 7.46 10.96
C GLY A 265 -20.22 5.94 10.91
N ASP A 266 -19.89 5.26 9.82
CA ASP A 266 -20.06 3.81 9.69
C ASP A 266 -19.11 3.09 10.64
N LEU A 267 -17.87 3.59 10.82
CA LEU A 267 -16.95 3.12 11.87
C LEU A 267 -17.55 3.28 13.27
N ALA A 268 -18.14 4.44 13.58
CA ALA A 268 -18.75 4.70 14.87
C ALA A 268 -19.97 3.79 15.13
N GLU A 269 -20.82 3.59 14.12
CA GLU A 269 -21.96 2.65 14.17
C GLU A 269 -21.49 1.20 14.34
N ALA A 270 -20.35 0.84 13.75
CA ALA A 270 -19.70 -0.46 13.92
C ALA A 270 -19.00 -0.64 15.27
N GLY A 271 -19.03 0.37 16.16
CA GLY A 271 -18.49 0.30 17.51
C GLY A 271 -17.04 0.76 17.65
N ALA A 272 -16.53 1.59 16.72
CA ALA A 272 -15.28 2.29 16.93
C ALA A 272 -15.34 3.15 18.20
N ASN A 273 -14.29 3.09 19.02
CA ASN A 273 -14.15 3.95 20.18
C ASN A 273 -13.75 5.36 19.71
N VAL A 274 -14.75 6.24 19.64
CA VAL A 274 -14.60 7.65 19.25
C VAL A 274 -13.58 8.40 20.11
N ASN A 275 -13.35 7.94 21.35
CA ASN A 275 -12.44 8.53 22.32
C ASN A 275 -11.10 7.78 22.45
N ALA A 276 -10.79 6.88 21.52
CA ALA A 276 -9.47 6.25 21.49
C ALA A 276 -8.39 7.33 21.31
N ALA A 277 -7.25 7.09 21.96
CA ALA A 277 -6.06 7.92 21.83
C ALA A 277 -4.86 7.09 21.34
N ASN A 278 -4.04 7.70 20.49
CA ASN A 278 -2.78 7.12 20.01
C ASN A 278 -1.65 7.30 21.04
N THR A 279 -0.41 6.94 20.70
CA THR A 279 0.72 7.02 21.64
C THR A 279 1.02 8.45 22.11
N ASP A 280 0.64 9.45 21.34
CA ASP A 280 0.78 10.87 21.69
C ASP A 280 -0.39 11.42 22.50
N GLY A 281 -1.38 10.57 22.84
CA GLY A 281 -2.62 11.00 23.46
C GLY A 281 -3.59 11.70 22.50
N THR A 282 -3.28 11.71 21.20
CA THR A 282 -4.09 12.38 20.19
C THR A 282 -5.35 11.56 19.88
N THR A 283 -6.50 12.23 19.81
CA THR A 283 -7.81 11.64 19.46
C THR A 283 -8.25 12.05 18.06
N ALA A 284 -9.22 11.34 17.47
CA ALA A 284 -9.79 11.72 16.17
C ALA A 284 -10.38 13.16 16.19
N LEU A 285 -11.05 13.54 17.28
CA LEU A 285 -11.59 14.90 17.44
C LEU A 285 -10.50 15.99 17.44
N MET A 286 -9.34 15.73 18.06
CA MET A 286 -8.20 16.67 18.02
C MET A 286 -7.65 16.83 16.60
N ILE A 287 -7.59 15.74 15.83
CA ILE A 287 -7.15 15.78 14.43
C ILE A 287 -8.13 16.59 13.58
N LEU A 288 -9.43 16.30 13.66
CA LEU A 288 -10.47 17.05 12.94
C LEU A 288 -10.45 18.55 13.29
N ALA A 289 -10.29 18.85 14.58
CA ALA A 289 -10.12 20.21 15.07
C ALA A 289 -8.90 20.92 14.46
N ALA A 290 -7.76 20.22 14.33
CA ALA A 290 -6.56 20.76 13.72
C ALA A 290 -6.70 20.99 12.20
N LYS A 291 -7.64 20.32 11.54
CA LYS A 291 -7.92 20.49 10.11
C LYS A 291 -8.97 21.56 9.80
N GLY A 292 -9.66 22.10 10.81
CA GLY A 292 -10.68 23.14 10.63
C GLY A 292 -12.05 22.63 10.15
N GLU A 293 -12.29 21.32 10.20
CA GLU A 293 -13.48 20.69 9.59
C GLU A 293 -14.72 20.79 10.50
N GLY A 294 -15.43 21.91 10.41
CA GLY A 294 -16.51 22.23 11.34
C GLY A 294 -17.68 21.23 11.35
N ASP A 295 -18.06 20.65 10.20
CA ASP A 295 -19.12 19.63 10.13
C ASP A 295 -18.66 18.29 10.72
N GLU A 296 -17.47 17.83 10.35
CA GLU A 296 -16.90 16.58 10.87
C GLU A 296 -16.66 16.64 12.38
N VAL A 297 -16.21 17.80 12.90
CA VAL A 297 -16.12 18.05 14.35
C VAL A 297 -17.50 17.95 15.00
N ARG A 298 -18.55 18.50 14.39
CA ARG A 298 -19.93 18.39 14.92
C ARG A 298 -20.39 16.94 14.95
N ASP A 299 -20.13 16.18 13.90
CA ASP A 299 -20.57 14.80 13.79
C ASP A 299 -19.82 13.88 14.75
N ALA A 300 -18.51 14.08 14.93
CA ALA A 300 -17.73 13.43 15.98
C ALA A 300 -18.30 13.71 17.38
N LEU A 301 -18.66 14.97 17.68
CA LEU A 301 -19.27 15.35 18.96
C LEU A 301 -20.65 14.70 19.17
N LYS A 302 -21.48 14.63 18.12
CA LYS A 302 -22.77 13.91 18.18
C LYS A 302 -22.58 12.42 18.42
N ALA A 303 -21.51 11.84 17.87
CA ALA A 303 -21.11 10.46 18.10
C ALA A 303 -20.45 10.21 19.47
N GLY A 304 -20.33 11.24 20.33
CA GLY A 304 -19.86 11.10 21.71
C GLY A 304 -18.37 11.35 21.92
N ALA A 305 -17.71 12.06 20.99
CA ALA A 305 -16.34 12.51 21.19
C ALA A 305 -16.24 13.47 22.40
N ASP A 306 -15.27 13.22 23.28
CA ASP A 306 -15.01 14.01 24.48
C ASP A 306 -13.98 15.10 24.19
N ALA A 307 -14.47 16.33 24.04
CA ALA A 307 -13.65 17.51 23.80
C ALA A 307 -12.73 17.91 24.98
N SER A 308 -12.89 17.29 26.15
CA SER A 308 -12.09 17.57 27.34
C SER A 308 -10.81 16.73 27.44
N LEU A 309 -10.67 15.68 26.62
CA LEU A 309 -9.47 14.86 26.56
C LEU A 309 -8.24 15.72 26.20
N ARG A 310 -7.08 15.30 26.69
CA ARG A 310 -5.81 15.99 26.50
C ARG A 310 -4.77 15.07 25.90
N ASP A 311 -4.04 15.58 24.92
CA ASP A 311 -2.84 14.94 24.40
C ASP A 311 -1.70 14.98 25.45
N ASN A 312 -0.57 14.35 25.13
CA ASN A 312 0.61 14.32 26.00
C ASN A 312 1.25 15.71 26.23
N TYR A 313 0.84 16.73 25.46
CA TYR A 313 1.24 18.12 25.62
C TYR A 313 0.23 18.94 26.43
N GLY A 314 -0.85 18.30 26.91
CA GLY A 314 -1.92 18.94 27.67
C GLY A 314 -2.92 19.71 26.82
N ARG A 315 -2.89 19.59 25.49
CA ARG A 315 -3.79 20.28 24.55
C ARG A 315 -5.09 19.51 24.36
N THR A 316 -6.19 20.23 24.28
CA THR A 316 -7.53 19.74 23.96
C THR A 316 -7.85 19.99 22.49
N ALA A 317 -8.95 19.41 21.96
CA ALA A 317 -9.43 19.71 20.61
C ALA A 317 -9.66 21.22 20.39
N LEU A 318 -10.12 21.96 21.41
CA LEU A 318 -10.31 23.41 21.32
C LEU A 318 -8.98 24.17 21.11
N ASP A 319 -7.87 23.67 21.67
CA ASP A 319 -6.57 24.31 21.51
C ASP A 319 -6.06 24.21 20.06
N TYR A 320 -6.39 23.12 19.36
CA TYR A 320 -6.08 22.92 17.94
C TYR A 320 -6.95 23.75 16.99
N LEU A 321 -8.23 23.95 17.30
CA LEU A 321 -9.10 24.86 16.53
C LEU A 321 -8.57 26.31 16.54
N ARG A 322 -8.00 26.73 17.67
CA ARG A 322 -7.54 28.11 17.87
C ARG A 322 -6.28 28.41 17.05
N SER A 323 -5.35 27.47 16.90
CA SER A 323 -4.12 27.71 16.12
C SER A 323 -4.43 28.03 14.64
N GLU A 324 -5.40 27.36 14.04
CA GLU A 324 -5.80 27.59 12.64
C GLU A 324 -6.50 28.95 12.48
N THR A 325 -7.47 29.29 13.35
CA THR A 325 -8.11 30.62 13.29
C THR A 325 -7.12 31.77 13.47
N THR A 326 -5.97 31.54 14.11
CA THR A 326 -4.93 32.57 14.24
C THR A 326 -4.11 32.69 12.95
N GLN A 327 -3.84 31.59 12.24
CA GLN A 327 -3.21 31.63 10.90
C GLN A 327 -4.14 32.28 9.86
N GLU A 328 -5.42 31.90 9.79
CA GLU A 328 -6.39 32.54 8.89
C GLU A 328 -6.60 34.03 9.22
N ALA A 329 -6.59 34.41 10.51
CA ALA A 329 -6.70 35.81 10.90
C ALA A 329 -5.45 36.63 10.52
N LEU A 330 -4.24 36.05 10.63
CA LEU A 330 -2.99 36.71 10.24
C LEU A 330 -2.87 36.88 8.72
N GLU A 331 -3.47 35.99 7.93
CA GLU A 331 -3.51 36.11 6.45
C GLU A 331 -4.58 37.09 5.97
N ARG A 332 -5.65 37.33 6.75
CA ARG A 332 -6.72 38.29 6.42
C ARG A 332 -6.39 39.75 6.72
N ASP A 333 -5.35 40.04 7.50
CA ASP A 333 -4.88 41.40 7.79
C ASP A 333 -3.95 41.99 6.69
N TRP A 334 -3.82 41.32 5.53
CA TRP A 334 -3.04 41.77 4.37
C TRP A 334 -3.88 42.39 3.23
N PHE A 335 -5.09 42.89 3.48
CA PHE A 335 -5.84 43.71 2.53
C PHE A 335 -6.43 44.99 3.13
#